data_AF-A0A1B6MIV5-F1
#
_entry.id   AF-A0A1B6MIV5-F1
#
_cell.length_a   1.000
_cell.length_b   1.000
_cell.length_c   1.000
_cell.angle_alpha   90.00
_cell.angle_beta   90.00
_cell.angle_gamma   90.00
#
_symmetry.space_group_name_H-M   'P 1'
#
loop_
_entity.id
_entity.type
_entity.pdbx_description
1 polymer ?
#
loop_
_entity_poly.entity_id
_entity_poly.type
_entity_poly.pdbx_seq_one_letter_code
_entity_poly.pdbx_strand_id
1 'polypeptide(L)'
;RPLVCKDCDGPAKDARLLTPVALTSGPDGSLYVGDFNLVRRLTPQGSVYTVLQLSATQVSYQYYLSLSPADGRLYISDPERHQILRVLNLDSVSDPTINWEPAVGSGERCIPGDETSCGDEGPATSAKLAHPK
;
A
#
# COMPACT_ATOMS: atom_id res chain seq x y z
N ARG A 1 6.89 -10.70 -13.96
CA ARG A 1 5.64 -11.52 -13.79
C ARG A 1 4.53 -10.94 -14.69
N PRO A 2 3.44 -11.66 -15.00
CA PRO A 2 2.25 -11.04 -15.63
C PRO A 2 1.57 -10.03 -14.69
N LEU A 3 0.77 -9.12 -15.26
CA LEU A 3 0.04 -8.08 -14.51
C LEU A 3 -0.96 -8.70 -13.52
N VAL A 4 -1.79 -9.62 -14.01
CA VAL A 4 -2.61 -10.51 -13.19
C VAL A 4 -1.75 -11.72 -12.85
N CYS A 5 -1.37 -11.87 -11.59
CA CYS A 5 -0.52 -12.97 -11.16
C CYS A 5 -1.28 -13.93 -10.26
N LYS A 6 -1.63 -15.10 -10.80
CA LYS A 6 -2.34 -16.14 -10.05
C LYS A 6 -1.41 -17.00 -9.19
N ASP A 7 -0.15 -17.15 -9.61
CA ASP A 7 0.86 -17.99 -8.94
C ASP A 7 2.11 -17.17 -8.56
N CYS A 8 1.90 -16.01 -7.92
CA CYS A 8 3.01 -15.15 -7.48
C CYS A 8 3.56 -15.51 -6.10
N ASP A 9 2.89 -16.39 -5.37
CA ASP A 9 3.21 -16.72 -3.99
C ASP A 9 4.02 -18.02 -3.96
N GLY A 10 4.99 -18.11 -3.05
CA GLY A 10 5.92 -19.25 -2.99
C GLY A 10 7.32 -18.86 -2.55
N PRO A 11 8.36 -19.64 -2.93
CA PRO A 11 9.75 -19.31 -2.58
C PRO A 11 10.20 -18.00 -3.23
N ALA A 12 10.79 -17.11 -2.43
CA ALA A 12 11.24 -15.78 -2.88
C ALA A 12 12.30 -15.85 -3.99
N LYS A 13 13.14 -16.91 -4.00
CA LYS A 13 14.15 -17.13 -5.05
C LYS A 13 13.56 -17.35 -6.45
N ASP A 14 12.34 -17.86 -6.51
CA ASP A 14 11.64 -18.20 -7.77
C ASP A 14 10.67 -17.06 -8.18
N ALA A 15 10.49 -16.08 -7.29
CA ALA A 15 9.57 -14.98 -7.46
C ALA A 15 10.08 -13.97 -8.48
N ARG A 16 9.29 -13.76 -9.54
CA ARG A 16 9.55 -12.70 -10.51
C ARG A 16 8.90 -11.40 -10.05
N LEU A 17 9.66 -10.31 -10.10
CA LEU A 17 9.13 -8.96 -9.93
C LEU A 17 8.62 -8.40 -11.28
N LEU A 18 7.91 -7.29 -11.22
CA LEU A 18 7.50 -6.49 -12.37
C LEU A 18 8.23 -5.15 -12.37
N THR A 19 7.93 -4.27 -11.41
CA THR A 19 8.59 -2.97 -11.24
C THR A 19 8.56 -2.57 -9.75
N PRO A 20 9.57 -2.93 -8.94
CA PRO A 20 9.63 -2.52 -7.56
C PRO A 20 9.83 -1.00 -7.45
N VAL A 21 8.92 -0.31 -6.74
CA VAL A 21 8.89 1.16 -6.60
C VAL A 21 8.99 1.65 -5.15
N ALA A 22 8.73 0.77 -4.18
CA ALA A 22 8.75 1.09 -2.76
C ALA A 22 9.21 -0.11 -1.92
N LEU A 23 9.83 0.16 -0.77
CA LEU A 23 10.37 -0.84 0.15
C LEU A 23 10.21 -0.38 1.60
N THR A 24 9.84 -1.29 2.51
CA THR A 24 9.92 -1.08 3.96
C THR A 24 10.17 -2.40 4.68
N SER A 25 10.84 -2.38 5.83
CA SER A 25 11.08 -3.56 6.67
C SER A 25 10.08 -3.64 7.83
N GLY A 26 9.69 -4.85 8.21
CA GLY A 26 8.91 -5.16 9.41
C GLY A 26 9.78 -5.51 10.62
N PRO A 27 9.25 -5.38 11.85
CA PRO A 27 9.96 -5.76 13.08
C PRO A 27 10.17 -7.27 13.21
N ASP A 28 9.43 -8.07 12.45
CA ASP A 28 9.58 -9.52 12.31
C ASP A 28 10.71 -9.92 11.33
N GLY A 29 11.42 -8.94 10.77
CA GLY A 29 12.46 -9.14 9.75
C GLY A 29 11.92 -9.30 8.33
N SER A 30 10.60 -9.22 8.11
CA SER A 30 10.03 -9.26 6.77
C SER A 30 10.38 -8.00 5.97
N LEU A 31 10.44 -8.14 4.64
CA LEU A 31 10.55 -7.03 3.70
C LEU A 31 9.25 -6.89 2.92
N TYR A 32 8.66 -5.69 2.92
CA TYR A 32 7.50 -5.36 2.12
C TYR A 32 7.94 -4.61 0.87
N VAL A 33 7.52 -5.11 -0.28
CA VAL A 33 7.93 -4.63 -1.60
C VAL A 33 6.69 -4.16 -2.33
N GLY A 34 6.68 -2.88 -2.71
CA GLY A 34 5.72 -2.35 -3.66
C GLY A 34 6.17 -2.70 -5.07
N ASP A 35 5.67 -3.80 -5.61
CA ASP A 35 6.01 -4.33 -6.93
C ASP A 35 4.89 -4.01 -7.94
N PHE A 36 4.94 -2.82 -8.52
CA PHE A 36 3.86 -2.27 -9.37
C PHE A 36 2.51 -2.29 -8.64
N ASN A 37 1.51 -2.98 -9.18
CA ASN A 37 0.18 -3.11 -8.59
C ASN A 37 0.10 -4.07 -7.38
N LEU A 38 1.19 -4.75 -7.01
CA LEU A 38 1.19 -5.68 -5.88
C LEU A 38 2.06 -5.16 -4.75
N VAL A 39 1.54 -5.17 -3.53
CA VAL A 39 2.36 -5.08 -2.32
C VAL A 39 2.58 -6.50 -1.82
N ARG A 40 3.86 -6.88 -1.73
CA ARG A 40 4.28 -8.26 -1.44
C ARG A 40 5.11 -8.29 -0.17
N ARG A 41 4.88 -9.28 0.68
CA ARG A 41 5.70 -9.53 1.88
C ARG A 41 6.65 -10.67 1.60
N LEU A 42 7.94 -10.43 1.84
CA LEU A 42 9.01 -11.43 1.81
C LEU A 42 9.39 -11.73 3.26
N THR A 43 9.25 -12.97 3.68
CA THR A 43 9.59 -13.38 5.05
C THR A 43 11.07 -13.71 5.18
N PRO A 44 11.66 -13.64 6.39
CA PRO A 44 13.04 -14.09 6.63
C PRO A 44 13.29 -15.56 6.24
N GLN A 45 12.24 -16.38 6.23
CA GLN A 45 12.30 -17.80 5.84
C GLN A 45 12.36 -17.99 4.32
N GLY A 46 12.30 -16.91 3.53
CA GLY A 46 12.42 -16.95 2.08
C GLY A 46 11.12 -17.28 1.35
N SER A 47 9.97 -17.01 1.96
CA SER A 47 8.66 -17.07 1.30
C SER A 47 8.20 -15.69 0.88
N VAL A 48 7.49 -15.60 -0.24
CA VAL A 48 6.80 -14.38 -0.68
C VAL A 48 5.33 -14.65 -0.87
N TYR A 49 4.49 -13.68 -0.50
CA TYR A 49 3.08 -13.67 -0.85
C TYR A 49 2.55 -12.25 -0.99
N THR A 50 1.41 -12.13 -1.64
CA THR A 50 0.76 -10.84 -1.92
C THR A 50 -0.15 -10.46 -0.76
N VAL A 51 0.09 -9.27 -0.18
CA VAL A 51 -0.75 -8.75 0.92
C VAL A 51 -1.75 -7.70 0.43
N LEU A 52 -1.46 -6.98 -0.65
CA LEU A 52 -2.38 -6.01 -1.23
C LEU A 52 -2.23 -5.96 -2.74
N GLN A 53 -3.34 -5.80 -3.44
CA GLN A 53 -3.36 -5.55 -4.88
C GLN A 53 -4.07 -4.22 -5.16
N LEU A 54 -3.31 -3.24 -5.63
CA LEU A 54 -3.80 -1.96 -6.10
C LEU A 54 -4.38 -2.09 -7.52
N SER A 55 -5.24 -1.13 -7.90
CA SER A 55 -5.74 -1.09 -9.28
C SER A 55 -4.60 -0.77 -10.23
N ALA A 56 -4.41 -1.61 -11.26
CA ALA A 56 -3.36 -1.43 -12.26
C ALA A 56 -3.47 -0.13 -13.06
N THR A 57 -4.66 0.48 -13.13
CA THR A 57 -4.88 1.77 -13.79
C THR A 57 -4.48 2.96 -12.92
N GLN A 58 -4.27 2.75 -11.62
CA GLN A 58 -3.98 3.78 -10.62
C GLN A 58 -2.49 3.79 -10.19
N VAL A 59 -1.69 2.85 -10.66
CA VAL A 59 -0.23 2.79 -10.38
C VAL A 59 0.63 3.59 -11.36
N SER A 60 0.01 4.50 -12.12
CA SER A 60 0.72 5.50 -12.93
C SER A 60 1.54 6.47 -12.06
N TYR A 61 1.13 6.67 -10.81
CA TYR A 61 1.86 7.47 -9.82
C TYR A 61 2.54 6.56 -8.78
N GLN A 62 3.75 6.94 -8.41
CA GLN A 62 4.55 6.24 -7.41
C GLN A 62 3.87 6.36 -6.03
N TYR A 63 3.45 5.22 -5.47
CA TYR A 63 3.03 5.10 -4.08
C TYR A 63 4.23 4.77 -3.19
N TYR A 64 4.08 5.00 -1.88
CA TYR A 64 5.11 4.70 -0.90
C TYR A 64 4.55 3.79 0.18
N LEU A 65 5.46 3.07 0.85
CA LEU A 65 5.14 2.14 1.91
C LEU A 65 5.78 2.62 3.20
N SER A 66 5.04 2.52 4.31
CA SER A 66 5.59 2.76 5.64
C SER A 66 4.99 1.75 6.61
N LEU A 67 5.84 1.14 7.42
CA LEU A 67 5.40 0.22 8.46
C LEU A 67 5.59 0.89 9.82
N SER A 68 4.51 0.96 10.59
CA SER A 68 4.52 1.58 11.91
C SER A 68 5.32 0.71 12.88
N PRO A 69 6.41 1.23 13.47
CA PRO A 69 7.23 0.45 14.41
C PRO A 69 6.52 0.18 15.74
N ALA A 70 5.46 0.92 16.06
CA ALA A 70 4.75 0.81 17.33
C ALA A 70 3.71 -0.32 17.34
N ASP A 71 3.02 -0.54 16.22
CA ASP A 71 1.91 -1.50 16.13
C ASP A 71 2.01 -2.46 14.93
N GLY A 72 3.08 -2.37 14.14
CA GLY A 72 3.35 -3.27 13.02
C GLY A 72 2.45 -3.07 11.80
N ARG A 73 1.63 -2.01 11.75
CA ARG A 73 0.71 -1.77 10.64
C ARG A 73 1.41 -1.23 9.41
N LEU A 74 1.04 -1.76 8.24
CA LEU A 74 1.53 -1.28 6.95
C LEU A 74 0.58 -0.22 6.37
N TYR A 75 1.15 0.91 5.99
CA TYR A 75 0.47 2.02 5.36
C TYR A 75 0.99 2.26 3.94
N ILE A 76 0.08 2.64 3.05
CA ILE A 76 0.37 2.95 1.64
C ILE A 76 -0.17 4.35 1.34
N SER A 77 0.69 5.25 0.86
CA SER A 77 0.25 6.52 0.29
C SER A 77 -0.18 6.30 -1.16
N ASP A 78 -1.49 6.35 -1.43
CA ASP A 78 -2.03 6.18 -2.79
C ASP A 78 -2.44 7.56 -3.36
N PRO A 79 -1.64 8.13 -4.28
CA PRO A 79 -1.90 9.46 -4.82
C PRO A 79 -3.20 9.56 -5.61
N GLU A 80 -3.56 8.51 -6.34
CA GLU A 80 -4.75 8.48 -7.21
C GLU A 80 -6.04 8.36 -6.40
N ARG A 81 -5.96 7.75 -5.22
CA ARG A 81 -7.08 7.69 -4.28
C ARG A 81 -7.20 8.91 -3.39
N HIS A 82 -6.22 9.81 -3.38
CA HIS A 82 -6.15 10.89 -2.38
C HIS A 82 -6.27 10.35 -0.94
N GLN A 83 -5.67 9.19 -0.68
CA GLN A 83 -5.81 8.48 0.59
C GLN A 83 -4.48 7.86 1.03
N ILE A 84 -4.33 7.71 2.34
CA ILE A 84 -3.39 6.78 2.94
C ILE A 84 -4.19 5.54 3.34
N LEU A 85 -3.82 4.39 2.78
CA LEU A 85 -4.45 3.11 3.05
C LEU A 85 -3.70 2.40 4.18
N ARG A 86 -4.43 1.66 5.01
CA ARG A 86 -3.90 0.69 5.98
C ARG A 86 -4.19 -0.71 5.46
N VAL A 87 -3.19 -1.60 5.45
CA VAL A 87 -3.41 -3.03 5.16
C VAL A 87 -4.01 -3.71 6.40
N LEU A 88 -5.05 -4.52 6.21
CA LEU A 88 -5.75 -5.18 7.31
C LEU A 88 -5.01 -6.41 7.82
N ASN A 89 -4.57 -7.28 6.91
CA ASN A 89 -3.83 -8.50 7.23
C ASN A 89 -2.49 -8.54 6.49
N LEU A 90 -1.40 -8.82 7.20
CA LEU A 90 -0.06 -8.87 6.62
C LEU A 90 0.39 -10.29 6.27
N ASP A 91 -0.41 -11.31 6.54
CA ASP A 91 -0.20 -12.70 6.13
C ASP A 91 -0.89 -12.99 4.78
N SER A 92 -0.85 -14.25 4.35
CA SER A 92 -1.51 -14.67 3.11
C SER A 92 -3.03 -14.46 3.21
N VAL A 93 -3.59 -13.78 2.21
CA VAL A 93 -5.03 -13.49 2.12
C VAL A 93 -5.66 -14.13 0.89
N SER A 94 -6.96 -14.44 0.94
CA SER A 94 -7.69 -15.01 -0.19
C SER A 94 -7.96 -14.01 -1.31
N ASP A 95 -8.22 -12.74 -0.96
CA ASP A 95 -8.44 -11.66 -1.91
C ASP A 95 -7.63 -10.41 -1.50
N PRO A 96 -6.47 -10.18 -2.13
CA PRO A 96 -5.64 -9.01 -1.82
C PRO A 96 -6.23 -7.70 -2.36
N THR A 97 -7.29 -7.70 -3.16
CA THR A 97 -7.87 -6.46 -3.73
C THR A 97 -8.72 -5.68 -2.70
N ILE A 98 -9.19 -6.36 -1.66
CA ILE A 98 -10.05 -5.81 -0.60
C ILE A 98 -9.36 -5.77 0.78
N ASN A 99 -8.06 -6.07 0.85
CA ASN A 99 -7.32 -6.17 2.12
C ASN A 99 -6.84 -4.80 2.64
N TRP A 100 -7.69 -3.78 2.61
CA TRP A 100 -7.30 -2.42 3.01
C TRP A 100 -8.43 -1.57 3.58
N GLU A 101 -8.01 -0.68 4.48
CA GLU A 101 -8.68 0.41 5.19
C GLU A 101 -8.33 1.85 4.74
N PRO A 102 -9.20 2.86 4.54
CA PRO A 102 -8.74 4.25 4.62
C PRO A 102 -8.24 4.59 6.02
N ALA A 103 -6.97 5.00 6.14
CA ALA A 103 -6.42 5.52 7.39
C ALA A 103 -6.49 7.05 7.46
N VAL A 104 -6.25 7.71 6.33
CA VAL A 104 -6.30 9.17 6.16
C VAL A 104 -6.87 9.48 4.78
N GLY A 105 -7.67 10.54 4.67
CA GLY A 105 -8.21 10.99 3.40
C GLY A 105 -9.65 10.52 3.15
N SER A 106 -10.51 11.46 2.74
CA SER A 106 -11.89 11.20 2.34
C SER A 106 -12.01 10.57 0.95
N GLY A 107 -10.94 10.59 0.16
CA GLY A 107 -10.94 10.26 -1.27
C GLY A 107 -11.10 11.49 -2.17
N GLU A 108 -11.40 12.65 -1.60
CA GLU A 108 -11.47 13.90 -2.35
C GLU A 108 -10.11 14.58 -2.44
N ARG A 109 -9.85 15.20 -3.59
CA ARG A 109 -8.66 15.99 -3.82
C ARG A 109 -8.76 17.32 -3.09
N CYS A 110 -7.75 17.65 -2.28
CA CYS A 110 -7.63 19.03 -1.80
C CYS A 110 -7.10 19.96 -2.90
N ILE A 111 -7.73 21.13 -3.04
CA ILE A 111 -7.34 22.18 -3.99
C ILE A 111 -6.66 23.35 -3.27
N PRO A 112 -5.72 24.05 -3.92
CA PRO A 112 -5.16 25.28 -3.36
C PRO A 112 -6.25 26.31 -3.06
N GLY A 113 -6.27 26.83 -1.83
CA GLY A 113 -7.28 27.79 -1.38
C GLY A 113 -8.60 27.17 -0.92
N ASP A 114 -8.65 25.85 -0.64
CA ASP A 114 -9.81 25.20 -0.03
C ASP A 114 -10.23 25.93 1.27
N GLU A 115 -11.48 26.36 1.34
CA GLU A 115 -12.02 27.18 2.45
C GLU A 115 -12.02 26.42 3.79
N THR A 116 -12.01 25.08 3.74
CA THR A 116 -12.00 24.22 4.92
C THR A 116 -10.58 23.82 5.35
N SER A 117 -9.55 24.45 4.76
CA SER A 117 -8.13 24.09 4.98
C SER A 117 -7.89 22.58 4.81
N CYS A 118 -8.46 21.99 3.75
CA CYS A 118 -8.40 20.55 3.49
C CYS A 118 -8.95 19.65 4.63
N GLY A 119 -9.69 20.19 5.60
CA GLY A 119 -10.14 19.45 6.79
C GLY A 119 -9.08 19.32 7.88
N ASP A 120 -8.06 20.19 7.90
CA ASP A 120 -7.13 20.32 9.01
C ASP A 120 -7.87 20.55 10.34
N GLU A 121 -7.27 20.09 11.44
CA GLU A 121 -7.84 20.07 12.81
C GLU A 121 -9.03 19.11 13.00
N GLY A 122 -9.60 18.57 11.92
CA GLY A 122 -10.65 17.56 11.95
C GLY A 122 -10.14 16.12 12.02
N PRO A 123 -11.05 15.13 11.97
CA PRO A 123 -10.68 13.73 11.82
C PRO A 123 -9.92 13.49 10.51
N ALA A 124 -8.77 12.82 10.61
CA ALA A 124 -7.90 12.55 9.46
C ALA A 124 -8.59 11.77 8.33
N THR A 125 -9.60 10.95 8.66
CA THR A 125 -10.41 10.20 7.68
C THR A 125 -11.36 11.08 6.87
N SER A 126 -11.65 12.30 7.34
CA SER A 126 -12.50 13.28 6.64
C SER A 126 -11.68 14.34 5.91
N ALA A 127 -10.37 14.42 6.13
CA ALA A 127 -9.49 15.36 5.46
C ALA A 127 -9.38 15.06 3.96
N LYS A 128 -9.11 16.07 3.14
CA LYS A 128 -8.88 15.96 1.70
C LYS A 128 -7.38 15.97 1.44
N LEU A 129 -6.86 15.10 0.57
CA LEU A 129 -5.42 15.06 0.28
C LEU A 129 -5.16 15.56 -1.14
N ALA A 130 -4.19 16.46 -1.32
CA ALA A 130 -3.85 16.95 -2.65
C ALA A 130 -3.13 15.87 -3.47
N HIS A 131 -2.04 15.32 -2.93
CA HIS A 131 -1.23 14.27 -3.54
C HIS A 131 -0.34 13.62 -2.46
N PRO A 132 -0.83 12.63 -1.69
CA PRO A 132 -0.03 11.97 -0.67
C PRO A 132 1.21 11.32 -1.32
N LYS A 133 2.38 11.51 -0.70
CA LYS A 133 3.64 10.86 -1.07
C LYS A 133 4.12 10.11 0.15
#